data_AF-A0A6B3HR57-F1
#
_entry.id   AF-A0A6B3HR57-F1
#
_cell.length_a   1.000
_cell.length_b   1.000
_cell.length_c   1.000
_cell.angle_alpha   90.00
_cell.angle_beta   90.00
_cell.angle_gamma   90.00
#
_symmetry.space_group_name_H-M   'P 1'
#
loop_
_entity.id
_entity.type
_entity.pdbx_description
1 polymer ?
#
loop_
_entity_poly.entity_id
_entity_poly.type
_entity_poly.pdbx_seq_one_letter_code
_entity_poly.pdbx_strand_id
1 'polypeptide(L)'
;MTTPSSPPVADAPPSDQGLSQRSAGVLVFGSSAAVLVVEIVALRLLAPYLGLTLETSTLVIGIALTAIALGSWLGGRVADQVDPHRLIAPALGVSGVVVALTPLLLRTTAEWASPL
;
A
#
# COMPACT_ATOMS: atom_id res chain seq x y z
N MET A 1 -0.33 56.07 -32.23
CA MET A 1 -0.53 54.62 -32.46
C MET A 1 -0.35 53.92 -31.12
N THR A 2 -1.45 53.73 -30.40
CA THR A 2 -1.50 53.12 -29.06
C THR A 2 -2.15 51.74 -29.19
N THR A 3 -1.37 50.68 -29.17
CA THR A 3 -1.88 49.31 -29.08
C THR A 3 -2.43 49.10 -27.66
N PRO A 4 -3.69 48.71 -27.45
CA PRO A 4 -4.18 48.39 -26.11
C PRO A 4 -3.50 47.11 -25.62
N SER A 5 -2.82 47.20 -24.48
CA SER A 5 -2.23 46.07 -23.77
C SER A 5 -3.32 45.07 -23.39
N SER A 6 -3.21 43.82 -23.85
CA SER A 6 -4.08 42.72 -23.41
C SER A 6 -4.09 42.66 -21.87
N PRO A 7 -5.24 42.40 -21.23
CA PRO A 7 -5.26 42.21 -19.78
C PRO A 7 -4.32 41.05 -19.42
N PRO A 8 -3.61 41.13 -18.29
CA PRO A 8 -2.87 39.98 -17.79
C PRO A 8 -3.91 38.86 -17.61
N VAL A 9 -3.70 37.73 -18.29
CA VAL A 9 -4.35 36.48 -17.93
C VAL A 9 -4.05 36.31 -16.45
N ALA A 10 -5.05 36.57 -15.61
CA ALA A 10 -4.99 36.22 -14.21
C ALA A 10 -4.81 34.70 -14.23
N ASP A 11 -3.63 34.23 -13.81
CA ASP A 11 -3.39 32.83 -13.47
C ASP A 11 -4.43 32.46 -12.41
N ALA A 12 -5.57 31.95 -12.86
CA ALA A 12 -6.53 31.31 -11.99
C ALA A 12 -5.77 30.16 -11.33
N PRO A 13 -5.72 30.09 -9.98
CA PRO A 13 -5.02 29.00 -9.32
C PRO A 13 -5.58 27.68 -9.88
N PRO A 14 -4.73 26.73 -10.28
CA PRO A 14 -5.19 25.43 -10.75
C PRO A 14 -6.16 24.88 -9.71
N SER A 15 -7.38 24.58 -10.14
CA SER A 15 -8.39 23.98 -9.28
C SER A 15 -7.89 22.59 -8.93
N ASP A 16 -7.23 22.50 -7.78
CA ASP A 16 -6.63 21.30 -7.23
C ASP A 16 -7.75 20.32 -6.86
N GLN A 17 -8.23 19.58 -7.87
CA GLN A 17 -9.09 18.40 -7.68
C GLN A 17 -8.26 17.20 -7.20
N GLY A 18 -7.11 17.43 -6.56
CA GLY A 18 -6.34 16.45 -5.83
C GLY A 18 -7.13 15.87 -4.65
N LEU A 19 -6.75 14.66 -4.22
CA LEU A 19 -7.37 14.01 -3.07
C LEU A 19 -7.29 14.94 -1.87
N SER A 20 -8.42 15.20 -1.20
CA SER A 20 -8.46 16.01 0.01
C SER A 20 -7.37 15.53 0.98
N GLN A 21 -6.54 16.44 1.49
CA GLN A 21 -5.40 16.12 2.36
C GLN A 21 -5.77 15.19 3.52
N ARG A 22 -7.00 15.32 4.05
CA ARG A 22 -7.54 14.43 5.07
C ARG A 22 -7.73 12.99 4.58
N SER A 23 -8.26 12.81 3.37
CA SER A 23 -8.45 11.49 2.77
C SER A 23 -7.11 10.78 2.50
N ALA A 24 -6.12 11.52 1.99
CA ALA A 24 -4.77 11.00 1.82
C ALA A 24 -4.14 10.58 3.15
N GLY A 25 -4.28 11.39 4.20
CA GLY A 25 -3.80 11.05 5.54
C GLY A 25 -4.43 9.78 6.11
N VAL A 26 -5.74 9.62 5.97
CA VAL A 26 -6.45 8.40 6.43
C VAL A 26 -6.01 7.17 5.64
N LEU A 27 -5.82 7.29 4.33
CA LEU A 27 -5.36 6.20 3.47
C LEU A 27 -3.95 5.74 3.85
N VAL A 28 -3.02 6.69 4.02
CA VAL A 28 -1.64 6.37 4.42
C VAL A 28 -1.62 5.72 5.80
N PHE A 29 -2.32 6.32 6.77
CA PHE A 29 -2.42 5.76 8.13
C PHE A 29 -3.00 4.34 8.12
N GLY A 30 -4.12 4.13 7.42
CA GLY A 30 -4.76 2.82 7.31
C GLY A 30 -3.87 1.78 6.61
N SER A 31 -3.18 2.17 5.54
CA SER A 31 -2.25 1.28 4.84
C SER A 31 -1.05 0.88 5.71
N SER A 32 -0.46 1.83 6.44
CA SER A 32 0.66 1.57 7.36
C SER A 32 0.24 0.66 8.53
N ALA A 33 -0.96 0.89 9.09
CA ALA A 33 -1.52 0.02 10.11
C ALA A 33 -1.74 -1.41 9.57
N ALA A 34 -2.24 -1.55 8.34
CA ALA A 34 -2.42 -2.85 7.70
C ALA A 34 -1.08 -3.58 7.50
N VAL A 35 -0.02 -2.88 7.08
CA VAL A 35 1.32 -3.47 6.94
C VAL A 35 1.85 -3.99 8.28
N LEU A 36 1.66 -3.24 9.37
CA LEU A 36 2.01 -3.73 10.72
C LEU A 36 1.21 -4.99 11.10
N VAL A 37 -0.09 -5.03 10.80
CA VAL A 37 -0.90 -6.24 11.05
C VAL A 37 -0.36 -7.42 10.25
N VAL A 38 -0.03 -7.22 8.98
CA VAL A 38 0.58 -8.27 8.12
C VAL A 38 1.91 -8.74 8.70
N GLU A 39 2.75 -7.84 9.21
CA GLU A 39 4.01 -8.16 9.86
C GLU A 39 3.81 -9.05 11.10
N ILE A 40 2.87 -8.68 11.99
CA ILE A 40 2.53 -9.47 13.17
C ILE A 40 1.95 -10.83 12.80
N VAL A 41 1.10 -10.90 11.77
CA VAL A 41 0.55 -12.16 11.26
C VAL A 41 1.66 -13.04 10.70
N ALA A 42 2.59 -12.49 9.92
CA ALA A 42 3.72 -13.22 9.37
C ALA A 42 4.58 -13.84 10.49
N LEU A 43 4.88 -13.07 11.55
CA LEU A 43 5.59 -13.59 12.73
C LEU A 43 4.84 -14.72 13.43
N ARG A 44 3.51 -14.59 13.59
CA ARG A 44 2.68 -15.65 14.19
C ARG A 44 2.64 -16.92 13.34
N LEU A 45 2.61 -16.77 12.01
CA LEU A 45 2.64 -17.90 11.09
C LEU A 45 4.01 -18.59 11.08
N LEU A 46 5.10 -17.84 11.27
CA LEU A 46 6.46 -18.38 11.34
C LEU A 46 6.81 -18.96 12.72
N ALA A 47 6.20 -18.47 13.79
CA ALA A 47 6.47 -18.90 15.16
C ALA A 47 6.50 -20.43 15.39
N PRO A 48 5.55 -21.25 14.86
CA PRO A 48 5.61 -22.71 15.04
C PRO A 48 6.75 -23.39 14.26
N TYR A 49 7.32 -22.74 13.24
CA TYR A 49 8.37 -23.33 12.40
C TYR A 49 9.78 -22.85 12.77
N LEU A 50 9.93 -21.56 13.05
CA LEU A 50 11.23 -20.92 13.29
C LEU A 50 11.38 -20.34 14.70
N GLY A 51 10.30 -20.32 15.50
CA GLY A 51 10.28 -19.65 16.81
C GLY A 51 10.26 -18.13 16.70
N LEU A 52 10.26 -17.46 17.87
CA LEU A 52 10.32 -16.00 17.98
C LEU A 52 11.74 -15.57 18.35
N THR A 53 12.64 -15.54 17.37
CA THR A 53 14.02 -15.08 17.55
C THR A 53 14.22 -13.67 17.01
N LEU A 54 15.29 -12.99 17.45
CA LEU A 54 15.69 -11.68 16.88
C LEU A 54 16.04 -11.78 15.40
N GLU A 55 16.63 -12.91 14.96
CA GLU A 55 16.93 -13.16 13.56
C GLU A 55 15.64 -13.19 12.73
N THR A 56 14.64 -13.94 13.19
CA THR A 56 13.34 -14.04 12.50
C THR A 56 12.59 -12.71 12.47
N SER A 57 12.55 -11.97 13.58
CA SER A 57 11.84 -10.68 13.61
C SER A 57 12.50 -9.62 12.73
N THR A 58 13.82 -9.50 12.79
CA THR A 58 14.56 -8.56 11.94
C THR A 58 14.48 -8.92 10.47
N LEU A 59 14.49 -10.22 10.13
CA LEU A 59 14.27 -10.69 8.77
C LEU A 59 12.88 -10.28 8.27
N VAL A 60 11.82 -10.52 9.04
CA VAL A 60 10.45 -10.17 8.65
C VAL A 60 10.31 -8.65 8.45
N ILE A 61 10.86 -7.84 9.36
CA ILE A 61 10.92 -6.38 9.21
C ILE A 61 11.68 -6.00 7.93
N GLY A 62 12.84 -6.62 7.68
CA GLY A 62 13.64 -6.37 6.47
C GLY A 62 12.89 -6.67 5.18
N ILE A 63 12.13 -7.77 5.15
CA ILE A 63 11.25 -8.10 4.00
C ILE A 63 10.13 -7.07 3.87
N ALA A 64 9.47 -6.69 4.97
CA ALA A 64 8.41 -5.68 4.96
C ALA A 64 8.92 -4.34 4.41
N LEU A 65 10.06 -3.85 4.90
CA LEU A 65 10.69 -2.63 4.41
C LEU A 65 11.08 -2.72 2.93
N THR A 66 11.64 -3.85 2.50
CA THR A 66 11.98 -4.09 1.10
C THR A 66 10.73 -4.06 0.22
N ALA A 67 9.64 -4.69 0.66
CA ALA A 67 8.36 -4.66 -0.04
C ALA A 67 7.77 -3.25 -0.13
N ILE A 68 7.84 -2.45 0.94
CA ILE A 68 7.39 -1.04 0.94
C ILE A 68 8.25 -0.21 -0.03
N ALA A 69 9.57 -0.38 -0.03
CA ALA A 69 10.47 0.34 -0.92
C ALA A 69 10.19 -0.01 -2.40
N LEU A 70 10.06 -1.31 -2.71
CA LEU A 70 9.72 -1.77 -4.06
C LEU A 70 8.32 -1.29 -4.49
N GLY A 71 7.34 -1.38 -3.59
CA GLY A 71 5.97 -0.95 -3.84
C GLY A 71 5.85 0.55 -4.08
N SER A 72 6.57 1.37 -3.31
CA SER A 72 6.58 2.83 -3.49
C SER A 72 7.32 3.26 -4.75
N TRP A 73 8.42 2.59 -5.11
CA TRP A 73 9.12 2.84 -6.38
C TRP A 73 8.26 2.47 -7.60
N LEU A 74 7.66 1.28 -7.62
CA LEU A 74 6.76 0.85 -8.69
C LEU A 74 5.49 1.71 -8.74
N GLY A 75 4.89 1.97 -7.58
CA GLY A 75 3.67 2.77 -7.45
C GLY A 75 3.89 4.21 -7.92
N GLY A 76 5.00 4.83 -7.54
CA GLY A 76 5.38 6.17 -8.02
C GLY A 76 5.58 6.17 -9.54
N ARG A 77 6.37 5.23 -10.07
CA ARG A 77 6.60 5.12 -11.51
C ARG A 77 5.32 4.91 -12.33
N VAL A 78 4.34 4.19 -11.78
CA VAL A 78 3.05 3.96 -12.43
C VAL A 78 2.14 5.19 -12.28
N ALA A 79 2.13 5.85 -11.12
CA ALA A 79 1.39 7.10 -10.90
C ALA A 79 1.86 8.25 -11.78
N ASP A 80 3.13 8.25 -12.19
CA ASP A 80 3.66 9.23 -13.16
C ASP A 80 3.13 9.01 -14.59
N GLN A 81 2.58 7.82 -14.91
CA GLN A 81 2.13 7.45 -16.25
C GLN A 81 0.60 7.46 -16.43
N VAL A 82 -0.17 7.37 -15.34
CA VAL A 82 -1.64 7.27 -15.35
C VAL A 82 -2.25 8.01 -14.17
N ASP A 83 -3.51 8.46 -14.30
CA ASP A 83 -4.21 9.21 -13.26
C ASP A 83 -4.16 8.51 -11.88
N PRO A 84 -3.45 9.07 -10.89
CA PRO A 84 -3.21 8.42 -9.59
C PRO A 84 -4.50 8.09 -8.83
N HIS A 85 -5.52 8.93 -8.99
CA HIS A 85 -6.82 8.79 -8.34
C HIS A 85 -7.54 7.48 -8.73
N ARG A 86 -7.36 7.00 -9.96
CA ARG A 86 -7.97 5.76 -10.44
C ARG A 86 -7.23 4.51 -9.97
N LEU A 87 -5.98 4.64 -9.54
CA LEU A 87 -5.14 3.51 -9.15
C LEU A 87 -5.29 3.11 -7.69
N ILE A 88 -5.59 4.06 -6.81
CA ILE A 88 -5.59 3.81 -5.36
C ILE A 88 -6.63 2.76 -4.97
N ALA A 89 -7.86 2.87 -5.48
CA ALA A 89 -8.93 1.92 -5.18
C ALA A 89 -8.61 0.47 -5.62
N PRO A 90 -8.22 0.19 -6.89
CA PRO A 90 -7.86 -1.16 -7.29
C PRO A 90 -6.57 -1.65 -6.62
N ALA A 91 -5.57 -0.78 -6.38
CA ALA A 91 -4.33 -1.19 -5.70
C ALA A 91 -4.60 -1.64 -4.26
N LEU A 92 -5.43 -0.90 -3.50
CA LEU A 92 -5.83 -1.28 -2.15
C LEU A 92 -6.75 -2.51 -2.15
N GLY A 93 -7.68 -2.59 -3.11
CA GLY A 93 -8.57 -3.75 -3.24
C GLY A 93 -7.80 -5.04 -3.50
N VAL A 94 -6.89 -5.03 -4.48
CA VAL A 94 -6.07 -6.19 -4.84
C VAL A 94 -5.15 -6.59 -3.70
N SER A 95 -4.45 -5.64 -3.08
CA SER A 95 -3.57 -5.94 -1.94
C SER A 95 -4.36 -6.51 -0.75
N GLY A 96 -5.53 -5.96 -0.43
CA GLY A 96 -6.42 -6.49 0.61
C GLY A 96 -6.88 -7.91 0.32
N VAL A 97 -7.28 -8.21 -0.92
CA VAL A 97 -7.68 -9.57 -1.33
C VAL A 97 -6.51 -10.53 -1.20
N VAL A 98 -5.33 -10.17 -1.70
CA VAL A 98 -4.12 -11.01 -1.60
C VAL A 98 -3.77 -11.30 -0.14
N VAL A 99 -3.79 -10.28 0.72
CA VAL A 99 -3.51 -10.43 2.16
C VAL A 99 -4.56 -11.31 2.84
N ALA A 100 -5.85 -11.14 2.54
CA ALA A 100 -6.93 -11.92 3.13
C ALA A 100 -6.90 -13.40 2.69
N LEU A 101 -6.42 -13.68 1.48
CA LEU A 101 -6.27 -15.05 0.98
C LEU A 101 -5.16 -15.81 1.71
N THR A 102 -4.09 -15.15 2.17
CA THR A 102 -2.97 -15.81 2.86
C THR A 102 -3.39 -16.70 4.04
N PRO A 103 -4.09 -16.19 5.08
CA PRO A 103 -4.55 -17.03 6.19
C PRO A 103 -5.67 -17.99 5.78
N LEU A 104 -6.51 -17.62 4.80
CA LEU A 104 -7.58 -18.49 4.32
C LEU A 104 -7.02 -19.75 3.67
N LEU A 105 -6.02 -19.59 2.80
CA LEU A 105 -5.33 -20.70 2.14
C LEU A 105 -4.65 -21.61 3.17
N LEU A 106 -3.95 -21.04 4.15
CA LEU A 106 -3.33 -21.81 5.23
C LEU A 106 -4.35 -22.59 6.06
N ARG A 107 -5.52 -21.99 6.32
CA ARG A 107 -6.60 -22.69 7.02
C ARG A 107 -7.15 -23.83 6.18
N THR A 108 -7.41 -23.60 4.89
CA THR A 108 -7.91 -24.66 4.01
C THR A 108 -6.91 -25.81 3.92
N THR A 109 -5.62 -25.55 3.68
CA THR A 109 -4.61 -26.60 3.58
C THR A 109 -4.43 -27.37 4.89
N ALA A 110 -4.56 -26.71 6.04
CA ALA A 110 -4.56 -27.39 7.34
C ALA A 110 -5.76 -28.36 7.49
N GLU A 111 -6.95 -27.99 7.00
CA GLU A 111 -8.14 -28.87 7.00
C GLU A 111 -7.97 -30.06 6.03
N TRP A 112 -7.24 -29.90 4.91
CA TRP A 112 -6.91 -31.01 4.00
C TRP A 112 -5.79 -31.94 4.51
N ALA A 113 -4.95 -31.46 5.41
CA ALA A 113 -3.84 -32.23 5.99
C ALA A 113 -4.25 -33.03 7.24
N SER A 114 -5.49 -32.87 7.74
CA SER A 114 -6.03 -33.68 8.83
C SER A 114 -6.75 -34.99 8.42
N PRO A 115 -6.23 -35.78 7.45
CA PRO A 115 -6.59 -37.20 7.38
C PRO A 115 -5.35 -38.09 7.47
N LEU A 116 -4.62 -38.08 8.59
CA LEU A 116 -3.70 -39.17 8.98
C LEU A 116 -3.70 -39.35 10.50
#